data_AF-Q2G6I9-F1
#
_entry.id   AF-Q2G6I9-F1
#
_cell.length_a   1.000
_cell.length_b   1.000
_cell.length_c   1.000
_cell.angle_alpha   90.00
_cell.angle_beta   90.00
_cell.angle_gamma   90.00
#
_symmetry.space_group_name_H-M   'P 1'
#
loop_
_entity.id
_entity.type
_entity.pdbx_description
1 polymer ?
#
loop_
_entity_poly.entity_id
_entity_poly.type
_entity_poly.pdbx_seq_one_letter_code
_entity_poly.pdbx_strand_id
1 'polypeptide(L)'
;MDLIAGYRLSQAERAPYLKFHDFITNPQPSFISTWRADPKLGRWYHRLVNGVLGDVQSTFGCVLYHVTNIQRMESAIEGVIAKLDKSILGNVTVGGGDTSKINFEYQAFIFAYRRVLDYLARALASYFRIDCNSFRTFDRSLKTTIFPSVSAALVEVHRTRLPLFDFVASEGNRKSVRDKLAHYEAISAGFLNLSIRNGQLVGGGEELGLATGHTISLSHALDRRVQDLRETVKDFLYTFVSEARKLEAQP
;
A
#
# COMPACT_ATOMS: atom_id res chain seq x y z
N MET A 1 -17.96 -14.73 -12.81
CA MET A 1 -18.05 -13.47 -13.56
C MET A 1 -16.68 -13.18 -14.11
N ASP A 2 -16.55 -13.14 -15.44
CA ASP A 2 -15.32 -12.71 -16.08
C ASP A 2 -15.15 -11.20 -15.86
N LEU A 3 -13.98 -10.81 -15.34
CA LEU A 3 -13.63 -9.40 -15.13
C LEU A 3 -13.30 -8.79 -16.49
N ILE A 4 -14.26 -8.09 -17.11
CA ILE A 4 -14.11 -7.50 -18.45
C ILE A 4 -13.05 -6.38 -18.46
N ALA A 5 -12.89 -5.64 -17.36
CA ALA A 5 -11.93 -4.54 -17.23
C ALA A 5 -11.31 -4.42 -15.81
N GLY A 6 -11.35 -5.50 -15.02
CA GLY A 6 -10.86 -5.47 -13.65
C GLY A 6 -9.39 -5.85 -13.52
N TYR A 7 -8.66 -5.22 -12.58
CA TYR A 7 -7.31 -5.65 -12.24
C TYR A 7 -7.36 -7.00 -11.51
N ARG A 8 -6.61 -7.99 -12.00
CA ARG A 8 -6.64 -9.35 -11.44
C ARG A 8 -5.50 -9.54 -10.45
N LEU A 9 -5.86 -9.64 -9.18
CA LEU A 9 -4.94 -10.04 -8.13
C LEU A 9 -4.51 -11.51 -8.30
N SER A 10 -3.23 -11.79 -8.03
CA SER A 10 -2.69 -13.15 -7.98
C SER A 10 -3.30 -13.95 -6.83
N GLN A 11 -3.09 -15.28 -6.81
CA GLN A 11 -3.60 -16.11 -5.72
C GLN A 11 -3.02 -15.71 -4.36
N ALA A 12 -1.73 -15.38 -4.32
CA ALA A 12 -1.05 -14.94 -3.10
C ALA A 12 -1.62 -13.60 -2.59
N GLU A 13 -1.89 -12.66 -3.49
CA GLU A 13 -2.46 -11.35 -3.15
C GLU A 13 -3.91 -11.44 -2.67
N ARG A 14 -4.69 -12.41 -3.18
CA ARG A 14 -6.09 -12.62 -2.76
C ARG A 14 -6.22 -13.35 -1.43
N ALA A 15 -5.20 -14.13 -1.04
CA ALA A 15 -5.25 -15.00 0.13
C ALA A 15 -5.79 -14.32 1.42
N PRO A 16 -5.34 -13.10 1.81
CA PRO A 16 -5.84 -12.47 3.03
C PRO A 16 -7.30 -12.03 2.97
N TYR A 17 -7.77 -11.59 1.80
CA TYR A 17 -9.17 -11.25 1.59
C TYR A 17 -10.06 -12.50 1.60
N LEU A 18 -9.60 -13.60 1.00
CA LEU A 18 -10.30 -14.89 1.04
C LEU A 18 -10.37 -15.44 2.46
N LYS A 19 -9.32 -15.28 3.26
CA LYS A 19 -9.31 -15.68 4.67
C LYS A 19 -10.33 -14.89 5.49
N PHE A 20 -10.41 -13.58 5.26
CA PHE A 20 -11.41 -12.72 5.88
C PHE A 20 -12.83 -13.07 5.42
N HIS A 21 -13.03 -13.28 4.11
CA HIS A 21 -14.31 -13.72 3.56
C HIS A 21 -14.78 -15.03 4.20
N ASP A 22 -13.92 -16.05 4.23
CA ASP A 22 -14.21 -17.32 4.87
C ASP A 22 -14.61 -17.15 6.34
N PHE A 23 -13.93 -16.29 7.08
CA PHE A 23 -14.30 -15.96 8.46
C PHE A 23 -15.72 -15.39 8.58
N ILE A 24 -16.13 -14.48 7.71
CA ILE A 24 -17.47 -13.88 7.81
C ILE A 24 -18.58 -14.76 7.24
N THR A 25 -18.27 -15.86 6.54
CA THR A 25 -19.26 -16.75 5.93
C THR A 25 -19.34 -18.14 6.56
N ASN A 26 -18.24 -18.71 7.08
CA ASN A 26 -18.14 -20.16 7.39
C ASN A 26 -17.43 -20.50 8.72
N PRO A 27 -18.16 -20.86 9.79
CA PRO A 27 -19.55 -20.43 10.03
C PRO A 27 -19.61 -18.91 10.19
N GLN A 28 -20.70 -18.29 9.76
CA GLN A 28 -20.89 -16.85 9.91
C GLN A 28 -20.89 -16.46 11.41
N PRO A 29 -20.05 -15.50 11.85
CA PRO A 29 -20.02 -15.01 13.21
C PRO A 29 -21.34 -14.38 13.63
N SER A 30 -21.67 -14.50 14.92
CA SER A 30 -22.96 -14.04 15.45
C SER A 30 -23.17 -12.53 15.23
N PHE A 31 -22.11 -11.74 15.42
CA PHE A 31 -22.16 -10.29 15.25
C PHE A 31 -22.51 -9.87 13.82
N ILE A 32 -22.14 -10.64 12.80
CA ILE A 32 -22.48 -10.34 11.40
C ILE A 32 -23.99 -10.43 11.20
N SER A 33 -24.62 -11.50 11.69
CA SER A 33 -26.08 -11.66 11.66
C SER A 33 -26.77 -10.51 12.38
N THR A 34 -26.30 -10.19 13.59
CA THR A 34 -26.85 -9.11 14.43
C THR A 34 -26.75 -7.75 13.75
N TRP A 35 -25.61 -7.42 13.14
CA TRP A 35 -25.42 -6.10 12.52
C TRP A 35 -26.18 -5.94 11.22
N ARG A 36 -26.43 -7.03 10.49
CA ARG A 36 -27.27 -7.02 9.29
C ARG A 36 -28.75 -6.87 9.62
N ALA A 37 -29.19 -7.39 10.76
CA ALA A 37 -30.59 -7.29 11.19
C ALA A 37 -30.95 -5.91 11.77
N ASP A 38 -30.00 -5.20 12.38
CA ASP A 38 -30.21 -3.87 12.97
C ASP A 38 -29.79 -2.73 12.01
N PRO A 39 -30.72 -1.89 11.53
CA PRO A 39 -30.41 -0.73 10.67
C PRO A 39 -29.38 0.24 11.27
N LYS A 40 -29.32 0.37 12.60
CA LYS A 40 -28.35 1.25 13.29
C LYS A 40 -26.93 0.68 13.23
N LEU A 41 -26.80 -0.64 13.13
CA LEU A 41 -25.51 -1.35 13.08
C LEU A 41 -25.08 -1.67 11.65
N GLY A 42 -25.99 -1.63 10.67
CA GLY A 42 -25.70 -1.89 9.26
C GLY A 42 -24.53 -1.07 8.70
N ARG A 43 -24.36 0.18 9.15
CA ARG A 43 -23.21 1.02 8.75
C ARG A 43 -21.86 0.40 9.11
N TRP A 44 -21.77 -0.28 10.26
CA TRP A 44 -20.53 -0.91 10.74
C TRP A 44 -20.24 -2.19 9.99
N TYR A 45 -21.29 -2.97 9.67
CA TYR A 45 -21.20 -4.11 8.78
C TYR A 45 -20.63 -3.70 7.42
N HIS A 46 -21.21 -2.69 6.78
CA HIS A 46 -20.73 -2.23 5.47
C HIS A 46 -19.30 -1.71 5.53
N ARG A 47 -18.96 -0.90 6.53
CA ARG A 47 -17.59 -0.38 6.66
C ARG A 47 -16.55 -1.46 6.94
N LEU A 48 -16.90 -2.52 7.67
CA LEU A 48 -15.99 -3.64 7.91
C LEU A 48 -15.89 -4.53 6.67
N VAL A 49 -17.02 -5.06 6.18
CA VAL A 49 -17.04 -6.06 5.10
C VAL A 49 -16.71 -5.45 3.75
N ASN A 50 -17.40 -4.39 3.34
CA ASN A 50 -17.11 -3.71 2.08
C ASN A 50 -15.80 -2.94 2.16
N GLY A 51 -15.40 -2.47 3.34
CA GLY A 51 -14.10 -1.85 3.53
C GLY A 51 -12.95 -2.82 3.25
N VAL A 52 -12.99 -4.04 3.81
CA VAL A 52 -11.94 -5.05 3.55
C VAL A 52 -12.03 -5.62 2.14
N LEU A 53 -13.20 -6.14 1.73
CA LEU A 53 -13.36 -6.89 0.47
C LEU A 53 -13.54 -5.99 -0.76
N GLY A 54 -13.95 -4.74 -0.56
CA GLY A 54 -14.12 -3.75 -1.61
C GLY A 54 -12.96 -2.75 -1.60
N ASP A 55 -12.94 -1.85 -0.62
CA ASP A 55 -12.09 -0.67 -0.64
C ASP A 55 -10.59 -1.02 -0.57
N VAL A 56 -10.17 -1.82 0.41
CA VAL A 56 -8.76 -2.23 0.59
C VAL A 56 -8.30 -3.07 -0.60
N GLN A 57 -9.06 -4.10 -0.97
CA GLN A 57 -8.71 -5.00 -2.07
C GLN A 57 -8.59 -4.26 -3.41
N SER A 58 -9.55 -3.40 -3.74
CA SER A 58 -9.56 -2.66 -5.02
C SER A 58 -8.43 -1.64 -5.07
N THR A 59 -8.17 -0.94 -3.95
CA THR A 59 -7.09 0.04 -3.88
C THR A 59 -5.72 -0.63 -3.94
N PHE A 60 -5.57 -1.83 -3.38
CA PHE A 60 -4.36 -2.62 -3.55
C PHE A 60 -4.13 -3.02 -5.02
N GLY A 61 -5.18 -3.36 -5.75
CA GLY A 61 -5.11 -3.54 -7.21
C GLY A 61 -4.64 -2.26 -7.95
N CYS A 62 -5.06 -1.08 -7.49
CA CYS A 62 -4.59 0.20 -8.02
C CYS A 62 -3.07 0.41 -7.79
N VAL A 63 -2.55 0.04 -6.61
CA VAL A 63 -1.10 0.04 -6.34
C VAL A 63 -0.35 -0.83 -7.36
N LEU A 64 -0.84 -2.06 -7.57
CA LEU A 64 -0.22 -3.01 -8.49
C LEU A 64 -0.30 -2.55 -9.95
N TYR A 65 -1.39 -1.90 -10.34
CA TYR A 65 -1.53 -1.29 -11.66
C TYR A 65 -0.44 -0.24 -11.93
N HIS A 66 -0.26 0.71 -11.00
CA HIS A 66 0.71 1.78 -11.17
C HIS A 66 2.15 1.27 -11.16
N VAL A 67 2.51 0.35 -10.25
CA VAL A 67 3.87 -0.21 -10.23
C VAL A 67 4.18 -1.02 -11.51
N THR A 68 3.21 -1.79 -12.03
CA THR A 68 3.38 -2.54 -13.28
C THR A 68 3.62 -1.59 -14.46
N ASN A 69 2.91 -0.45 -14.50
CA ASN A 69 3.12 0.56 -15.52
C ASN A 69 4.49 1.22 -15.41
N ILE A 70 4.94 1.55 -14.19
CA ILE A 70 6.28 2.09 -13.92
C ILE A 70 7.35 1.11 -14.40
N GLN A 71 7.24 -0.16 -14.03
CA GLN A 71 8.15 -1.23 -14.48
C GLN A 71 8.22 -1.31 -15.99
N ARG A 72 7.07 -1.31 -16.67
CA ARG A 72 7.01 -1.34 -18.14
C ARG A 72 7.70 -0.12 -18.76
N MET A 73 7.52 1.08 -18.18
CA MET A 73 8.18 2.29 -18.66
C MET A 73 9.69 2.25 -18.41
N GLU A 74 10.13 1.80 -17.24
CA GLU A 74 11.55 1.66 -16.89
C GLU A 74 12.24 0.66 -17.84
N SER A 75 11.66 -0.52 -18.06
CA SER A 75 12.19 -1.49 -19.02
C SER A 75 12.22 -0.97 -20.46
N ALA A 76 11.23 -0.15 -20.87
CA ALA A 76 11.25 0.47 -22.18
C ALA A 76 12.39 1.49 -22.33
N ILE A 77 12.63 2.29 -21.27
CA ILE A 77 13.75 3.24 -21.21
C ILE A 77 15.09 2.47 -21.30
N GLU A 78 15.26 1.41 -20.49
CA GLU A 78 16.46 0.56 -20.52
C GLU A 78 16.69 -0.05 -21.91
N GLY A 79 15.63 -0.52 -22.58
CA GLY A 79 15.70 -1.08 -23.92
C GLY A 79 16.12 -0.06 -25.00
N VAL A 80 15.72 1.21 -24.85
CA VAL A 80 16.19 2.29 -25.73
C VAL A 80 17.65 2.61 -25.43
N ILE A 81 18.01 2.77 -24.15
CA ILE A 81 19.37 3.10 -23.70
C ILE A 81 20.37 2.02 -24.14
N ALA A 82 20.00 0.75 -24.07
CA ALA A 82 20.85 -0.37 -24.49
C ALA A 82 21.27 -0.25 -25.96
N LYS A 83 20.43 0.34 -26.82
CA LYS A 83 20.67 0.51 -28.26
C LYS A 83 21.40 1.79 -28.64
N LEU A 84 21.52 2.75 -27.73
CA LEU A 84 22.22 4.00 -27.99
C LEU A 84 23.73 3.76 -28.07
N ASP A 85 24.37 4.35 -29.08
CA ASP A 85 25.82 4.54 -29.08
C ASP A 85 26.17 5.60 -28.03
N LYS A 86 26.72 5.14 -26.90
CA LYS A 86 27.07 5.99 -25.77
C LYS A 86 28.48 6.58 -25.90
N SER A 87 29.25 6.18 -26.91
CA SER A 87 30.61 6.69 -27.12
C SER A 87 30.62 8.20 -27.38
N ILE A 88 29.55 8.72 -27.98
CA ILE A 88 29.33 10.15 -28.23
C ILE A 88 29.26 10.99 -26.95
N LEU A 89 28.98 10.38 -25.79
CA LEU A 89 28.89 11.08 -24.50
C LEU A 89 30.26 11.33 -23.86
N GLY A 90 31.32 10.62 -24.29
CA GLY A 90 32.65 10.72 -23.67
C GLY A 90 32.61 10.45 -22.16
N ASN A 91 33.34 11.21 -21.35
CA ASN A 91 33.32 11.09 -19.88
C ASN A 91 32.22 11.93 -19.21
N VAL A 92 31.24 12.42 -19.96
CA VAL A 92 30.18 13.29 -19.43
C VAL A 92 28.98 12.44 -19.01
N THR A 93 28.30 12.88 -17.94
CA THR A 93 26.97 12.41 -17.59
C THR A 93 25.95 13.46 -17.99
N VAL A 94 24.98 13.08 -18.80
CA VAL A 94 23.89 13.94 -19.25
C VAL A 94 22.64 13.55 -18.50
N GLY A 95 22.11 14.47 -17.70
CA GLY A 95 20.76 14.38 -17.16
C GLY A 95 19.77 14.86 -18.21
N GLY A 96 18.78 14.04 -18.56
CA GLY A 96 17.82 14.42 -19.60
C GLY A 96 16.82 13.33 -19.94
N GLY A 97 15.75 13.74 -20.62
CA GLY A 97 14.61 12.89 -20.96
C GLY A 97 13.35 13.32 -20.21
N ASP A 98 12.23 13.34 -20.92
CA ASP A 98 10.93 13.64 -20.32
C ASP A 98 10.44 12.42 -19.53
N THR A 99 10.61 12.46 -18.21
CA THR A 99 10.13 11.44 -17.27
C THR A 99 8.72 11.74 -16.74
N SER A 100 7.97 12.66 -17.37
CA SER A 100 6.65 13.08 -16.86
C SER A 100 5.66 11.91 -16.71
N LYS A 101 5.64 10.96 -17.66
CA LYS A 101 4.75 9.79 -17.57
C LYS A 101 5.05 8.91 -16.37
N ILE A 102 6.33 8.62 -16.10
CA ILE A 102 6.72 7.81 -14.94
C ILE A 102 6.47 8.57 -13.64
N ASN A 103 6.62 9.90 -13.65
CA ASN A 103 6.27 10.76 -12.52
C ASN A 103 4.77 10.73 -12.21
N PHE A 104 3.90 10.75 -13.23
CA PHE A 104 2.45 10.65 -13.04
C PHE A 104 2.05 9.32 -12.39
N GLU A 105 2.59 8.21 -12.92
CA GLU A 105 2.33 6.88 -12.35
C GLU A 105 2.88 6.76 -10.92
N TYR A 106 4.07 7.30 -10.65
CA TYR A 106 4.66 7.28 -9.31
C TYR A 106 3.84 8.06 -8.29
N GLN A 107 3.35 9.25 -8.65
CA GLN A 107 2.48 10.02 -7.75
C GLN A 107 1.16 9.28 -7.47
N ALA A 108 0.55 8.70 -8.51
CA ALA A 108 -0.65 7.89 -8.36
C ALA A 108 -0.41 6.66 -7.48
N PHE A 109 0.74 5.99 -7.65
CA PHE A 109 1.20 4.90 -6.79
C PHE A 109 1.27 5.34 -5.32
N ILE A 110 1.93 6.46 -5.01
CA ILE A 110 2.06 6.96 -3.62
C ILE A 110 0.69 7.21 -2.97
N PHE A 111 -0.25 7.81 -3.71
CA PHE A 111 -1.60 8.05 -3.18
C PHE A 111 -2.40 6.76 -3.02
N ALA A 112 -2.34 5.84 -3.98
CA ALA A 112 -3.00 4.54 -3.88
C ALA A 112 -2.46 3.76 -2.67
N TYR A 113 -1.13 3.75 -2.50
CA TYR A 113 -0.44 3.08 -1.40
C TYR A 113 -0.96 3.57 -0.05
N ARG A 114 -1.02 4.89 0.14
CA ARG A 114 -1.54 5.47 1.38
C ARG A 114 -3.01 5.14 1.62
N ARG A 115 -3.83 5.14 0.57
CA ARG A 115 -5.27 4.81 0.67
C ARG A 115 -5.49 3.37 1.13
N VAL A 116 -4.67 2.40 0.69
CA VAL A 116 -4.76 1.02 1.17
C VAL A 116 -4.65 0.97 2.70
N LEU A 117 -3.64 1.65 3.25
CA LEU A 117 -3.40 1.71 4.69
C LEU A 117 -4.58 2.36 5.44
N ASP A 118 -5.06 3.52 4.96
CA ASP A 118 -6.14 4.25 5.61
C ASP A 118 -7.48 3.50 5.53
N TYR A 119 -7.79 2.85 4.40
CA TYR A 119 -8.97 2.00 4.28
C TYR A 119 -8.89 0.76 5.16
N LEU A 120 -7.71 0.16 5.31
CA LEU A 120 -7.51 -0.98 6.20
C LEU A 120 -7.76 -0.59 7.66
N ALA A 121 -7.17 0.52 8.10
CA ALA A 121 -7.38 1.06 9.45
C ALA A 121 -8.87 1.35 9.70
N ARG A 122 -9.54 2.03 8.75
CA ARG A 122 -10.96 2.36 8.86
C ARG A 122 -11.85 1.12 8.92
N ALA A 123 -11.58 0.13 8.07
CA ALA A 123 -12.37 -1.09 8.00
C ALA A 123 -12.25 -1.90 9.31
N LEU A 124 -11.03 -2.10 9.81
CA LEU A 124 -10.81 -2.84 11.07
C LEU A 124 -11.31 -2.08 12.30
N ALA A 125 -11.16 -0.76 12.33
CA ALA A 125 -11.74 0.10 13.38
C ALA A 125 -13.27 -0.05 13.48
N SER A 126 -13.94 -0.33 12.36
CA SER A 126 -15.39 -0.52 12.32
C SER A 126 -15.84 -1.76 13.10
N TYR A 127 -14.97 -2.76 13.31
CA TYR A 127 -15.26 -3.88 14.19
C TYR A 127 -15.57 -3.43 15.63
N PHE A 128 -14.84 -2.42 16.11
CA PHE A 128 -15.02 -1.83 17.43
C PHE A 128 -16.05 -0.69 17.44
N ARG A 129 -16.73 -0.44 16.30
CA ARG A 129 -17.71 0.63 16.11
C ARG A 129 -17.15 2.02 16.38
N ILE A 130 -15.90 2.25 15.99
CA ILE A 130 -15.23 3.55 16.08
C ILE A 130 -14.82 4.06 14.70
N ASP A 131 -14.70 5.37 14.58
CA ASP A 131 -14.16 6.00 13.38
C ASP A 131 -12.63 6.10 13.48
N CYS A 132 -11.95 5.64 12.42
CA CYS A 132 -10.52 5.84 12.23
C CYS A 132 -10.30 6.24 10.76
N ASN A 133 -9.65 7.39 10.55
CA ASN A 133 -9.42 7.95 9.21
C ASN A 133 -7.96 7.88 8.77
N SER A 134 -7.08 7.33 9.61
CA SER A 134 -5.65 7.35 9.35
C SER A 134 -4.98 6.14 9.96
N PHE A 135 -4.26 5.39 9.12
CA PHE A 135 -3.42 4.29 9.58
C PHE A 135 -2.38 4.77 10.60
N ARG A 136 -1.88 6.01 10.47
CA ARG A 136 -0.88 6.57 11.38
C ARG A 136 -1.37 6.63 12.83
N THR A 137 -2.64 6.92 13.05
CA THR A 137 -3.23 7.09 14.40
C THR A 137 -4.08 5.89 14.82
N PHE A 138 -3.92 4.75 14.15
CA PHE A 138 -4.76 3.58 14.35
C PHE A 138 -4.65 3.04 15.77
N ASP A 139 -3.43 2.97 16.32
CA ASP A 139 -3.18 2.57 17.71
C ASP A 139 -3.95 3.42 18.72
N ARG A 140 -3.96 4.74 18.51
CA ARG A 140 -4.62 5.72 19.37
C ARG A 140 -6.14 5.56 19.33
N SER A 141 -6.69 5.29 18.15
CA SER A 141 -8.12 5.02 17.99
C SER A 141 -8.54 3.77 18.78
N LEU A 142 -7.65 2.79 18.95
CA LEU A 142 -7.95 1.51 19.59
C LEU A 142 -7.74 1.46 21.13
N LYS A 143 -7.40 2.58 21.79
CA LYS A 143 -7.05 2.57 23.23
C LYS A 143 -8.20 2.20 24.18
N THR A 144 -9.45 2.43 23.79
CA THR A 144 -10.62 2.18 24.64
C THR A 144 -11.71 1.48 23.85
N THR A 145 -11.49 0.20 23.54
CA THR A 145 -12.42 -0.57 22.70
C THR A 145 -13.17 -1.64 23.47
N ILE A 146 -14.30 -2.05 22.89
CA ILE A 146 -15.20 -3.08 23.40
C ILE A 146 -14.59 -4.50 23.41
N PHE A 147 -13.49 -4.75 22.67
CA PHE A 147 -12.84 -6.06 22.58
C PHE A 147 -11.31 -5.93 22.76
N PRO A 148 -10.83 -5.83 24.01
CA PRO A 148 -9.44 -5.52 24.32
C PRO A 148 -8.43 -6.50 23.70
N SER A 149 -8.74 -7.80 23.68
CA SER A 149 -7.87 -8.85 23.11
C SER A 149 -7.61 -8.64 21.62
N VAL A 150 -8.67 -8.42 20.83
CA VAL A 150 -8.57 -8.15 19.39
C VAL A 150 -7.83 -6.83 19.16
N SER A 151 -8.17 -5.77 19.90
CA SER A 151 -7.51 -4.47 19.72
C SER A 151 -6.01 -4.52 20.06
N ALA A 152 -5.62 -5.21 21.13
CA ALA A 152 -4.23 -5.30 21.55
C ALA A 152 -3.37 -6.01 20.49
N ALA A 153 -3.87 -7.10 19.90
CA ALA A 153 -3.17 -7.81 18.84
C ALA A 153 -3.01 -6.95 17.57
N LEU A 154 -4.04 -6.19 17.19
CA LEU A 154 -3.96 -5.29 16.04
C LEU A 154 -3.01 -4.10 16.28
N VAL A 155 -2.99 -3.57 17.51
CA VAL A 155 -2.03 -2.53 17.92
C VAL A 155 -0.59 -3.04 17.83
N GLU A 156 -0.33 -4.29 18.17
CA GLU A 156 1.01 -4.87 18.08
C GLU A 156 1.49 -5.00 16.63
N VAL A 157 0.63 -5.51 15.74
CA VAL A 157 0.91 -5.54 14.30
C VAL A 157 1.16 -4.14 13.76
N HIS A 158 0.33 -3.17 14.17
CA HIS A 158 0.48 -1.77 13.78
C HIS A 158 1.85 -1.20 14.17
N ARG A 159 2.27 -1.37 15.42
CA ARG A 159 3.57 -0.88 15.91
C ARG A 159 4.75 -1.51 15.18
N THR A 160 4.66 -2.79 14.86
CA THR A 160 5.73 -3.50 14.12
C THR A 160 5.83 -3.02 12.68
N ARG A 161 4.69 -2.75 12.02
CA ARG A 161 4.65 -2.42 10.60
C ARG A 161 4.77 -0.92 10.29
N LEU A 162 4.32 -0.03 11.19
CA LEU A 162 4.29 1.42 10.96
C LEU A 162 5.64 2.01 10.50
N PRO A 163 6.81 1.64 11.07
CA PRO A 163 8.10 2.22 10.66
C PRO A 163 8.44 1.99 9.19
N LEU A 164 7.90 0.94 8.54
CA LEU A 164 8.12 0.65 7.12
C LEU A 164 7.50 1.71 6.20
N PHE A 165 6.59 2.52 6.73
CA PHE A 165 5.76 3.44 5.96
C PHE A 165 6.12 4.92 6.16
N ASP A 166 7.30 5.25 6.69
CA ASP A 166 7.73 6.65 6.89
C ASP A 166 7.58 7.52 5.63
N PHE A 167 7.78 6.91 4.44
CA PHE A 167 7.62 7.60 3.15
C PHE A 167 6.18 8.04 2.81
N VAL A 168 5.15 7.46 3.44
CA VAL A 168 3.73 7.82 3.26
C VAL A 168 2.99 8.15 4.56
N ALA A 169 3.62 7.92 5.70
CA ALA A 169 3.01 7.97 7.03
C ALA A 169 4.00 8.41 8.10
N SER A 170 4.81 9.44 7.80
CA SER A 170 5.86 9.91 8.70
C SER A 170 5.35 10.37 10.07
N GLU A 171 6.19 10.17 11.08
CA GLU A 171 5.98 10.64 12.45
C GLU A 171 6.56 12.05 12.66
N GLY A 172 5.95 12.79 13.59
CA GLY A 172 6.43 14.10 14.02
C GLY A 172 6.32 15.21 12.97
N ASN A 173 7.33 16.09 12.92
CA ASN A 173 7.38 17.27 12.04
C ASN A 173 7.96 16.97 10.65
N ARG A 174 8.45 15.75 10.40
CA ARG A 174 9.00 15.36 9.10
C ARG A 174 7.85 15.12 8.13
N LYS A 175 7.86 15.79 6.97
CA LYS A 175 6.86 15.58 5.91
C LYS A 175 7.24 14.37 5.06
N SER A 176 6.32 13.42 4.95
CA SER A 176 6.45 12.26 4.07
C SER A 176 6.44 12.65 2.58
N VAL A 177 6.86 11.76 1.68
CA VAL A 177 6.75 11.97 0.21
C VAL A 177 5.30 12.25 -0.16
N ARG A 178 4.37 11.51 0.43
CA ARG A 178 2.93 11.73 0.24
C ARG A 178 2.49 13.12 0.68
N ASP A 179 2.93 13.60 1.86
CA ASP A 179 2.50 14.91 2.36
C ASP A 179 3.06 16.07 1.53
N LYS A 180 4.30 15.92 1.04
CA LYS A 180 4.89 16.84 0.07
C LYS A 180 4.07 16.87 -1.22
N LEU A 181 3.72 15.71 -1.78
CA LEU A 181 2.88 15.60 -2.97
C LEU A 181 1.48 16.21 -2.79
N ALA A 182 0.87 16.00 -1.63
CA ALA A 182 -0.50 16.45 -1.38
C ALA A 182 -0.62 17.97 -1.20
N HIS A 183 0.44 18.64 -0.72
CA HIS A 183 0.31 19.99 -0.19
C HIS A 183 1.40 20.99 -0.60
N TYR A 184 2.50 20.55 -1.20
CA TYR A 184 3.69 21.41 -1.33
C TYR A 184 4.34 21.36 -2.72
N GLU A 185 4.56 20.20 -3.32
CA GLU A 185 5.36 20.09 -4.53
C GLU A 185 5.05 18.83 -5.34
N ALA A 186 5.26 18.89 -6.65
CA ALA A 186 5.31 17.71 -7.50
C ALA A 186 6.66 16.99 -7.29
N ILE A 187 6.62 15.77 -6.76
CA ILE A 187 7.81 14.94 -6.57
C ILE A 187 8.00 14.04 -7.80
N SER A 188 9.22 14.07 -8.34
CA SER A 188 9.68 13.19 -9.42
C SER A 188 9.98 11.79 -8.89
N ALA A 189 9.71 10.76 -9.70
CA ALA A 189 10.14 9.39 -9.45
C ALA A 189 11.67 9.23 -9.59
N GLY A 190 12.30 10.14 -10.34
CA GLY A 190 13.73 10.15 -10.63
C GLY A 190 14.01 10.86 -11.96
N PHE A 191 15.26 11.24 -12.15
CA PHE A 191 15.74 11.81 -13.41
C PHE A 191 16.59 10.79 -14.13
N LEU A 192 16.40 10.66 -15.44
CA LEU A 192 17.25 9.81 -16.25
C LEU A 192 18.62 10.45 -16.37
N ASN A 193 19.63 9.75 -15.86
CA ASN A 193 21.04 10.09 -16.03
C ASN A 193 21.67 9.09 -17.00
N LEU A 194 22.29 9.60 -18.06
CA LEU A 194 23.01 8.84 -19.06
C LEU A 194 24.51 9.13 -18.96
N SER A 195 25.32 8.09 -18.87
CA SER A 195 26.78 8.16 -18.95
C SER A 195 27.28 7.17 -20.00
N ILE A 196 28.58 7.21 -20.29
CA ILE A 196 29.21 6.21 -21.17
C ILE A 196 29.13 4.78 -20.63
N ARG A 197 28.98 4.61 -19.30
CA ARG A 197 28.97 3.31 -18.63
C ARG A 197 27.57 2.77 -18.38
N ASN A 198 26.59 3.64 -18.16
CA ASN A 198 25.24 3.25 -17.76
C ASN A 198 24.19 4.31 -18.14
N GLY A 199 22.91 3.94 -18.05
CA GLY A 199 21.79 4.87 -18.11
C GLY A 199 20.72 4.45 -17.12
N GLN A 200 20.42 5.29 -16.14
CA GLN A 200 19.60 4.93 -14.98
C GLN A 200 18.86 6.12 -14.38
N LEU A 201 17.77 5.86 -13.66
CA LEU A 201 17.09 6.87 -12.86
C LEU A 201 17.86 7.16 -11.58
N VAL A 202 17.99 8.45 -11.23
CA VAL A 202 18.69 8.92 -10.02
C VAL A 202 17.85 9.99 -9.32
N GLY A 203 17.93 10.02 -7.99
CA GLY A 203 17.21 10.95 -7.12
C GLY A 203 15.73 10.59 -6.98
N GLY A 204 14.87 11.63 -6.95
CA GLY A 204 13.43 11.46 -6.80
C GLY A 204 13.00 11.12 -5.36
N GLY A 205 11.71 10.81 -5.21
CA GLY A 205 11.10 10.53 -3.89
C GLY A 205 11.59 9.25 -3.21
N GLU A 206 12.19 8.32 -3.95
CA GLU A 206 12.83 7.11 -3.41
C GLU A 206 14.35 7.25 -3.25
N GLU A 207 14.92 8.45 -3.47
CA GLU A 207 16.34 8.76 -3.26
C GLU A 207 17.30 7.83 -4.04
N LEU A 208 16.94 7.49 -5.28
CA LEU A 208 17.64 6.50 -6.11
C LEU A 208 19.12 6.88 -6.34
N GLY A 209 20.04 5.93 -6.12
CA GLY A 209 21.46 6.10 -6.43
C GLY A 209 22.23 7.12 -5.56
N LEU A 210 21.63 7.64 -4.49
CA LEU A 210 22.26 8.60 -3.58
C LEU A 210 22.92 7.96 -2.35
N ALA A 211 22.51 6.74 -1.98
CA ALA A 211 23.02 6.04 -0.81
C ALA A 211 23.48 4.63 -1.19
N THR A 212 24.76 4.33 -0.89
CA THR A 212 25.48 3.07 -1.11
C THR A 212 25.81 2.80 -2.59
N GLY A 213 27.03 2.35 -2.87
CA GLY A 213 27.58 2.15 -4.23
C GLY A 213 26.88 1.07 -5.09
N HIS A 214 25.62 0.75 -4.80
CA HIS A 214 24.76 -0.10 -5.59
C HIS A 214 23.62 0.73 -6.19
N THR A 215 23.50 0.70 -7.51
CA THR A 215 22.36 1.31 -8.17
C THR A 215 21.14 0.41 -8.00
N ILE A 216 20.14 0.89 -7.26
CA ILE A 216 18.83 0.26 -7.14
C ILE A 216 17.91 0.92 -8.18
N SER A 217 17.25 0.12 -9.03
CA SER A 217 16.27 0.62 -9.99
C SER A 217 15.00 1.09 -9.27
N LEU A 218 14.22 1.95 -9.91
CA LEU A 218 12.95 2.41 -9.36
C LEU A 218 12.01 1.21 -9.14
N SER A 219 11.94 0.29 -10.11
CA SER A 219 11.12 -0.93 -9.98
C SER A 219 11.47 -1.73 -8.75
N HIS A 220 12.76 -1.94 -8.47
CA HIS A 220 13.20 -2.70 -7.30
C HIS A 220 12.83 -2.00 -5.99
N ALA A 221 12.98 -0.67 -5.92
CA ALA A 221 12.57 0.11 -4.76
C ALA A 221 11.05 -0.04 -4.51
N LEU A 222 10.24 0.08 -5.56
CA LEU A 222 8.79 -0.04 -5.47
C LEU A 222 8.31 -1.46 -5.16
N ASP A 223 8.96 -2.49 -5.70
CA ASP A 223 8.64 -3.89 -5.39
C ASP A 223 8.78 -4.17 -3.89
N ARG A 224 9.81 -3.63 -3.25
CA ARG A 224 9.98 -3.71 -1.80
C ARG A 224 8.82 -3.04 -1.07
N ARG A 225 8.42 -1.84 -1.49
CA ARG A 225 7.26 -1.14 -0.90
C ARG A 225 5.98 -1.95 -1.04
N VAL A 226 5.73 -2.51 -2.23
CA VAL A 226 4.54 -3.33 -2.52
C VAL A 226 4.53 -4.59 -1.65
N GLN A 227 5.68 -5.22 -1.49
CA GLN A 227 5.86 -6.38 -0.62
C GLN A 227 5.55 -6.04 0.84
N ASP A 228 6.07 -4.92 1.36
CA ASP A 228 5.79 -4.45 2.72
C ASP A 228 4.29 -4.17 2.94
N LEU A 229 3.63 -3.57 1.93
CA LEU A 229 2.18 -3.34 1.96
C LEU A 229 1.39 -4.65 2.00
N ARG A 230 1.76 -5.60 1.14
CA ARG A 230 1.09 -6.91 1.03
C ARG A 230 1.17 -7.69 2.33
N GLU A 231 2.37 -7.81 2.90
CA GLU A 231 2.56 -8.53 4.17
C GLU A 231 1.85 -7.81 5.32
N THR A 232 1.79 -6.48 5.30
CA THR A 232 1.03 -5.72 6.31
C THR A 232 -0.47 -6.01 6.22
N VAL A 233 -1.08 -5.91 5.03
CA VAL A 233 -2.50 -6.25 4.85
C VAL A 233 -2.78 -7.68 5.32
N LYS A 234 -1.89 -8.62 4.96
CA LYS A 234 -2.00 -10.02 5.36
C LYS A 234 -1.94 -10.19 6.88
N ASP A 235 -0.95 -9.62 7.55
CA ASP A 235 -0.79 -9.73 9.00
C ASP A 235 -2.00 -9.18 9.74
N PHE A 236 -2.49 -8.01 9.33
CA PHE A 236 -3.68 -7.40 9.92
C PHE A 236 -4.91 -8.29 9.77
N LEU A 237 -5.21 -8.76 8.56
CA LEU A 237 -6.39 -9.58 8.31
C LEU A 237 -6.28 -10.96 8.98
N TYR A 238 -5.10 -11.58 8.98
CA TYR A 238 -4.89 -12.87 9.63
C TYR A 238 -5.00 -12.74 11.16
N THR A 239 -4.41 -11.70 11.74
CA THR A 239 -4.48 -11.42 13.18
C THR A 239 -5.91 -11.11 13.59
N PHE A 240 -6.60 -10.24 12.84
CA PHE A 240 -8.00 -9.93 13.07
C PHE A 240 -8.87 -11.19 13.08
N VAL A 241 -8.75 -12.01 12.03
CA VAL A 241 -9.54 -13.25 11.91
C VAL A 241 -9.23 -14.22 13.05
N SER A 242 -7.96 -14.40 13.42
CA SER A 242 -7.55 -15.27 14.52
C SER A 242 -8.20 -14.83 15.84
N GLU A 243 -8.03 -13.55 16.21
CA GLU A 243 -8.49 -13.06 17.51
C GLU A 243 -10.02 -12.92 17.57
N ALA A 244 -10.66 -12.48 16.48
CA ALA A 244 -12.11 -12.42 16.42
C ALA A 244 -12.75 -13.82 16.50
N ARG A 245 -12.16 -14.85 15.86
CA ARG A 245 -12.63 -16.24 16.00
C ARG A 245 -12.52 -16.74 17.44
N LYS A 246 -11.42 -16.46 18.12
CA LYS A 246 -11.24 -16.84 19.53
C LYS A 246 -12.31 -16.20 20.41
N LEU A 247 -12.63 -14.93 20.17
CA LEU A 247 -13.65 -14.22 20.91
C LEU A 247 -15.06 -14.79 20.67
N GLU A 248 -15.42 -15.10 19.42
CA GLU A 248 -16.73 -15.70 19.10
C GLU A 248 -16.88 -17.14 19.58
N ALA A 249 -15.77 -17.84 19.85
CA ALA A 249 -15.78 -19.18 20.42
C ALA A 249 -15.89 -19.18 21.95
N GLN A 250 -15.81 -18.01 22.61
CA GLN A 250 -16.04 -17.90 24.04
C GLN A 250 -17.56 -17.87 24.30
N PRO A 251 -18.07 -18.76 25.18
CA PRO A 251 -19.50 -18.88 25.47
C PRO A 251 -20.09 -17.65 26.20
#